data_AF-A0A4R4IDG6-F1
#
_entry.id   AF-A0A4R4IDG6-F1
#
_cell.length_a   1.000
_cell.length_b   1.000
_cell.length_c   1.000
_cell.angle_alpha   90.00
_cell.angle_beta   90.00
_cell.angle_gamma   90.00
#
_symmetry.space_group_name_H-M   'P 1'
#
loop_
_entity.id
_entity.type
_entity.pdbx_description
1 polymer ?
#
loop_
_entity_poly.entity_id
_entity_poly.type
_entity_poly.pdbx_seq_one_letter_code
_entity_poly.pdbx_strand_id
1 'polypeptide(L)'
;MRINPFLLAPALAALSACNPGTPEAGTAAPAAAAPSPATATAVSDTLNDPGSGADCAGKNLRISRDNTTLVINGECGEVTITASGGSLNFDKARTIVLEGSHYTVLNTDVDTVRVVGSDNTLNLTNARRIEVSGNNNMILSRETAQIQFSGNTNTLNTDAQPQVDDRGSGNRVI
;
A
#
# COMPACT_ATOMS: atom_id res chain seq x y z
N MET A 1 -2.23 -20.80 -43.30
CA MET A 1 -3.31 -20.36 -44.22
C MET A 1 -4.41 -21.41 -44.21
N ARG A 2 -5.47 -21.19 -43.44
CA ARG A 2 -6.83 -21.68 -43.69
C ARG A 2 -7.77 -20.88 -42.78
N ILE A 3 -8.54 -20.04 -43.46
CA ILE A 3 -9.53 -19.09 -42.98
C ILE A 3 -10.79 -19.90 -42.66
N ASN A 4 -11.46 -19.62 -41.54
CA ASN A 4 -12.87 -20.02 -41.40
C ASN A 4 -13.70 -18.83 -40.89
N PRO A 5 -14.90 -18.61 -41.45
CA PRO A 5 -15.52 -17.29 -41.51
C PRO A 5 -16.62 -17.11 -40.45
N PHE A 6 -16.81 -15.85 -40.04
CA PHE A 6 -18.08 -15.11 -40.19
C PHE A 6 -19.39 -15.79 -39.74
N LEU A 7 -20.11 -15.19 -38.78
CA LEU A 7 -21.41 -14.51 -39.00
C LEU A 7 -22.24 -14.31 -37.71
N LEU A 8 -22.70 -13.06 -37.56
CA LEU A 8 -23.94 -12.53 -36.97
C LEU A 8 -24.26 -12.57 -35.46
N ALA A 9 -24.21 -11.37 -34.85
CA ALA A 9 -25.37 -10.76 -34.14
C ALA A 9 -26.34 -10.16 -35.20
N PRO A 10 -27.58 -9.64 -34.92
CA PRO A 10 -28.17 -9.18 -33.64
C PRO A 10 -29.69 -9.49 -33.48
N ALA A 11 -30.37 -9.00 -32.43
CA ALA A 11 -31.58 -8.14 -32.53
C ALA A 11 -32.45 -8.11 -31.25
N LEU A 12 -32.91 -6.89 -30.95
CA LEU A 12 -33.90 -6.43 -29.96
C LEU A 12 -35.30 -7.05 -30.13
N ALA A 13 -36.11 -7.08 -29.05
CA ALA A 13 -37.29 -6.21 -28.86
C ALA A 13 -38.25 -6.71 -27.75
N ALA A 14 -38.93 -5.75 -27.13
CA ALA A 14 -39.77 -5.80 -25.92
C ALA A 14 -41.20 -6.34 -26.14
N LEU A 15 -41.94 -6.61 -25.04
CA LEU A 15 -43.19 -5.93 -24.64
C LEU A 15 -43.97 -6.65 -23.51
N SER A 16 -44.27 -5.86 -22.47
CA SER A 16 -45.46 -5.77 -21.61
C SER A 16 -46.37 -6.97 -21.31
N ALA A 17 -46.63 -7.19 -20.01
CA ALA A 17 -47.96 -7.55 -19.51
C ALA A 17 -48.23 -6.90 -18.14
N CYS A 18 -49.27 -6.06 -18.09
CA CYS A 18 -49.86 -5.47 -16.90
C CYS A 18 -50.54 -6.52 -16.02
N ASN A 19 -50.59 -6.31 -14.71
CA ASN A 19 -51.75 -6.76 -13.93
C ASN A 19 -52.12 -5.69 -12.87
N PRO A 20 -53.40 -5.25 -12.81
CA PRO A 20 -53.86 -4.23 -11.88
C PRO A 20 -54.36 -4.87 -10.58
N GLY A 21 -53.98 -4.30 -9.44
CA GLY A 21 -54.56 -4.59 -8.13
C GLY A 21 -54.76 -3.27 -7.37
N THR A 22 -56.02 -2.88 -7.21
CA THR A 22 -56.52 -1.66 -6.56
C THR A 22 -56.59 -1.81 -5.01
N PRO A 23 -56.97 -0.80 -4.22
CA PRO A 23 -56.10 -0.13 -3.25
C PRO A 23 -56.53 -0.34 -1.77
N GLU A 24 -55.64 -0.07 -0.82
CA GLU A 24 -56.03 0.19 0.57
C GLU A 24 -55.43 1.52 1.06
N ALA A 25 -56.34 2.38 1.51
CA ALA A 25 -56.06 3.70 2.04
C ALA A 25 -55.46 3.58 3.46
N GLY A 26 -54.22 4.05 3.61
CA GLY A 26 -53.57 4.25 4.90
C GLY A 26 -53.11 5.70 5.02
N THR A 27 -53.77 6.46 5.88
CA THR A 27 -53.46 7.84 6.25
C THR A 27 -52.03 7.95 6.79
N ALA A 28 -51.11 8.55 6.03
CA ALA A 28 -49.75 8.81 6.48
C ALA A 28 -49.67 10.16 7.22
N ALA A 29 -49.41 10.09 8.53
CA ALA A 29 -49.05 11.23 9.37
C ALA A 29 -47.67 11.81 8.98
N PRO A 30 -47.40 13.10 9.23
CA PRO A 30 -46.11 13.70 8.89
C PRO A 30 -45.01 13.16 9.81
N ALA A 31 -44.01 12.50 9.23
CA ALA A 31 -42.81 12.08 9.95
C ALA A 31 -41.95 13.31 10.27
N ALA A 32 -41.70 13.51 11.56
CA ALA A 32 -40.79 14.51 12.10
C ALA A 32 -39.37 14.32 11.54
N ALA A 33 -38.73 15.42 11.16
CA ALA A 33 -37.34 15.46 10.74
C ALA A 33 -36.42 14.90 11.84
N ALA A 34 -35.70 13.82 11.52
CA ALA A 34 -34.66 13.30 12.38
C ALA A 34 -33.47 14.30 12.43
N PRO A 35 -32.84 14.50 13.59
CA PRO A 35 -31.65 15.33 13.69
C PRO A 35 -30.49 14.70 12.93
N SER A 36 -29.84 15.49 12.06
CA SER A 36 -28.60 15.11 11.40
C SER A 36 -27.55 14.69 12.43
N PRO A 37 -26.86 13.54 12.28
CA PRO A 37 -25.75 13.20 13.13
C PRO A 37 -24.63 14.23 12.91
N ALA A 38 -24.16 14.81 14.02
CA ALA A 38 -23.01 15.69 14.05
C ALA A 38 -21.82 15.03 13.35
N THR A 39 -21.18 15.78 12.45
CA THR A 39 -19.93 15.43 11.80
C THR A 39 -18.87 15.19 12.88
N ALA A 40 -18.54 13.93 13.14
CA ALA A 40 -17.34 13.56 13.87
C ALA A 40 -16.14 14.15 13.12
N THR A 41 -15.41 15.06 13.76
CA THR A 41 -14.17 15.60 13.24
C THR A 41 -13.18 14.44 13.14
N ALA A 42 -12.85 14.00 11.92
CA ALA A 42 -11.81 12.99 11.72
C ALA A 42 -10.50 13.54 12.29
N VAL A 43 -10.06 12.98 13.42
CA VAL A 43 -8.69 13.17 13.88
C VAL A 43 -7.81 12.68 12.74
N SER A 44 -6.89 13.51 12.26
CA SER A 44 -6.00 13.08 11.18
C SER A 44 -5.16 11.91 11.69
N ASP A 45 -5.47 10.71 11.23
CA ASP A 45 -4.78 9.46 11.53
C ASP A 45 -3.36 9.39 10.95
N THR A 46 -2.80 10.53 10.52
CA THR A 46 -1.49 10.61 9.85
C THR A 46 -0.64 11.71 10.47
N LEU A 47 0.57 11.34 10.89
CA LEU A 47 1.65 12.26 11.25
C LEU A 47 2.38 12.68 9.99
N ASN A 48 2.24 13.94 9.60
CA ASN A 48 2.93 14.50 8.44
C ASN A 48 4.23 15.17 8.86
N ASP A 49 5.34 14.63 8.39
CA ASP A 49 6.68 15.17 8.55
C ASP A 49 6.98 15.63 10.00
N PRO A 50 6.74 14.76 11.01
CA PRO A 50 7.00 15.11 12.39
C PRO A 50 8.50 15.35 12.64
N GLY A 51 8.82 15.92 13.80
CA GLY A 51 10.18 15.91 14.32
C GLY A 51 10.57 14.53 14.85
N SER A 52 11.88 14.28 14.96
CA SER A 52 12.41 13.09 15.64
C SER A 52 11.90 13.01 17.09
N GLY A 53 11.66 11.79 17.56
CA GLY A 53 11.08 11.50 18.87
C GLY A 53 9.55 11.51 18.90
N ALA A 54 8.88 11.83 17.78
CA ALA A 54 7.44 11.69 17.70
C ALA A 54 7.01 10.23 17.85
N ASP A 55 5.78 10.02 18.33
CA ASP A 55 5.22 8.69 18.58
C ASP A 55 4.09 8.38 17.59
N CYS A 56 4.24 7.27 16.85
CA CYS A 56 3.24 6.83 15.90
C CYS A 56 1.92 6.43 16.58
N ALA A 57 1.96 5.71 17.70
CA ALA A 57 0.78 5.17 18.39
C ALA A 57 -0.26 4.55 17.43
N GLY A 58 0.20 3.77 16.44
CA GLY A 58 -0.65 3.13 15.42
C GLY A 58 -1.13 4.05 14.29
N LYS A 59 -0.85 5.36 14.36
CA LYS A 59 -1.13 6.32 13.28
C LYS A 59 -0.24 6.04 12.07
N ASN A 60 -0.70 6.50 10.91
CA ASN A 60 0.12 6.54 9.72
C ASN A 60 1.20 7.61 9.84
N LEU A 61 2.30 7.41 9.13
CA LEU A 61 3.41 8.34 9.07
C LEU A 61 3.66 8.70 7.61
N ARG A 62 3.78 10.00 7.33
CA ARG A 62 4.17 10.50 6.01
C ARG A 62 5.42 11.35 6.12
N ILE A 63 6.48 10.97 5.42
CA ILE A 63 7.72 11.74 5.31
C ILE A 63 7.87 12.21 3.88
N SER A 64 8.01 13.52 3.65
CA SER A 64 8.19 14.11 2.33
C SER A 64 9.40 15.05 2.23
N ARG A 65 10.13 15.27 3.33
CA ARG A 65 11.34 16.10 3.34
C ARG A 65 12.60 15.28 3.02
N ASP A 66 13.27 15.65 1.94
CA ASP A 66 14.58 15.14 1.57
C ASP A 66 15.66 15.45 2.62
N ASN A 67 16.73 14.66 2.62
CA ASN A 67 17.93 14.88 3.43
C ASN A 67 17.63 14.98 4.94
N THR A 68 16.59 14.28 5.40
CA THR A 68 16.21 14.22 6.82
C THR A 68 16.63 12.92 7.46
N THR A 69 17.02 12.97 8.73
CA THR A 69 17.27 11.79 9.57
C THR A 69 16.29 11.82 10.73
N LEU A 70 15.42 10.82 10.80
CA LEU A 70 14.32 10.76 11.75
C LEU A 70 14.35 9.47 12.55
N VAL A 71 14.00 9.59 13.83
CA VAL A 71 13.71 8.46 14.71
C VAL A 71 12.28 8.65 15.21
N ILE A 72 11.42 7.67 14.96
CA ILE A 72 10.00 7.69 15.34
C ILE A 72 9.74 6.52 16.27
N ASN A 73 9.04 6.77 17.36
CA ASN A 73 8.78 5.77 18.38
C ASN A 73 7.48 5.01 18.11
N GLY A 74 7.45 3.75 18.53
CA GLY A 74 6.26 2.92 18.54
C GLY A 74 5.92 2.30 17.18
N GLU A 75 4.79 1.59 17.19
CA GLU A 75 4.24 0.96 16.00
C GLU A 75 3.49 2.00 15.15
N CYS A 76 3.80 2.03 13.86
CA CYS A 76 3.10 2.83 12.86
C CYS A 76 2.08 1.98 12.09
N GLY A 77 1.04 2.62 11.56
CA GLY A 77 0.11 1.98 10.64
C GLY A 77 0.75 1.73 9.28
N GLU A 78 0.54 2.67 8.37
CA GLU A 78 1.28 2.79 7.11
C GLU A 78 2.36 3.87 7.24
N VAL A 79 3.56 3.58 6.74
CA VAL A 79 4.68 4.53 6.62
C VAL A 79 4.92 4.82 5.15
N THR A 80 4.62 6.04 4.73
CA THR A 80 4.83 6.51 3.36
C THR A 80 5.96 7.53 3.32
N ILE A 81 7.03 7.21 2.60
CA ILE A 81 8.23 8.04 2.46
C ILE A 81 8.30 8.46 0.99
N THR A 82 8.10 9.74 0.72
CA THR A 82 8.28 10.35 -0.61
C THR A 82 9.43 11.34 -0.54
N ALA A 83 10.63 10.83 -0.28
CA ALA A 83 11.82 11.63 0.02
C ALA A 83 13.09 10.86 -0.36
N SER A 84 14.19 11.60 -0.56
CA SER A 84 15.51 11.07 -0.96
C SER A 84 16.63 11.55 -0.03
N GLY A 85 17.74 10.81 0.01
CA GLY A 85 18.96 11.20 0.74
C GLY A 85 18.83 11.23 2.27
N GLY A 86 17.84 10.53 2.84
CA GLY A 86 17.52 10.57 4.26
C GLY A 86 17.61 9.21 4.96
N SER A 87 17.23 9.19 6.24
CA SER A 87 17.04 7.96 6.99
C SER A 87 15.86 8.02 7.96
N LEU A 88 15.19 6.89 8.15
CA LEU A 88 14.08 6.74 9.07
C LEU A 88 14.25 5.46 9.90
N ASN A 89 14.21 5.60 11.22
CA ASN A 89 14.21 4.50 12.18
C ASN A 89 12.89 4.48 12.96
N PHE A 90 12.23 3.32 13.04
CA PHE A 90 11.00 3.10 13.80
C PHE A 90 10.80 1.60 14.10
N ASP A 91 9.95 1.29 15.07
CA ASP A 91 9.88 -0.07 15.62
C ASP A 91 9.19 -1.04 14.65
N LYS A 92 7.90 -0.80 14.34
CA LYS A 92 7.05 -1.71 13.57
C LYS A 92 6.14 -0.94 12.62
N ALA A 93 5.74 -1.58 11.53
CA ALA A 93 4.65 -1.09 10.69
C ALA A 93 3.86 -2.21 10.03
N ARG A 94 2.62 -1.93 9.59
CA ARG A 94 1.90 -2.84 8.69
C ARG A 94 2.43 -2.72 7.27
N THR A 95 2.66 -1.49 6.82
CA THR A 95 3.11 -1.23 5.45
C THR A 95 4.19 -0.16 5.45
N ILE A 96 5.21 -0.38 4.62
CA ILE A 96 6.19 0.64 4.25
C ILE A 96 6.09 0.87 2.75
N VAL A 97 5.89 2.12 2.34
CA VAL A 97 5.99 2.56 0.96
C VAL A 97 7.12 3.58 0.88
N LEU A 98 8.19 3.24 0.17
CA LEU A 98 9.32 4.13 -0.09
C LEU A 98 9.32 4.52 -1.56
N GLU A 99 9.12 5.80 -1.85
CA GLU A 99 9.20 6.40 -3.18
C GLU A 99 10.30 7.47 -3.16
N GLY A 100 11.51 7.09 -3.58
CA GLY A 100 12.69 7.93 -3.43
C GLY A 100 13.99 7.23 -3.77
N SER A 101 15.11 7.90 -3.53
CA SER A 101 16.44 7.31 -3.78
C SER A 101 17.43 7.67 -2.69
N HIS A 102 18.46 6.83 -2.51
CA HIS A 102 19.48 7.03 -1.47
C HIS A 102 18.89 7.18 -0.06
N TYR A 103 17.80 6.47 0.24
CA TYR A 103 17.15 6.49 1.55
C TYR A 103 17.47 5.25 2.36
N THR A 104 17.66 5.41 3.67
CA THR A 104 17.86 4.28 4.60
C THR A 104 16.66 4.08 5.52
N VAL A 105 16.10 2.87 5.57
CA VAL A 105 15.03 2.52 6.51
C VAL A 105 15.54 1.49 7.51
N LEU A 106 15.31 1.73 8.80
CA LEU A 106 15.56 0.78 9.88
C LEU A 106 14.23 0.43 10.54
N ASN A 107 13.90 -0.87 10.55
CA ASN A 107 12.63 -1.35 11.08
C ASN A 107 12.76 -2.77 11.63
N THR A 108 12.04 -3.09 12.71
CA THR A 108 12.10 -4.42 13.33
C THR A 108 11.10 -5.39 12.70
N ASP A 109 9.90 -4.94 12.37
CA ASP A 109 8.87 -5.83 11.85
C ASP A 109 7.94 -5.09 10.90
N VAL A 110 7.77 -5.66 9.71
CA VAL A 110 6.85 -5.15 8.70
C VAL A 110 6.17 -6.26 7.91
N ASP A 111 4.88 -6.08 7.66
CA ASP A 111 4.09 -7.01 6.87
C ASP A 111 4.37 -6.87 5.37
N THR A 112 4.26 -5.66 4.83
CA THR A 112 4.47 -5.39 3.40
C THR A 112 5.40 -4.20 3.17
N VAL A 113 6.35 -4.36 2.26
CA VAL A 113 7.27 -3.31 1.83
C VAL A 113 7.14 -3.12 0.33
N ARG A 114 6.97 -1.87 -0.10
CA ARG A 114 7.04 -1.48 -1.51
C ARG A 114 8.09 -0.40 -1.67
N VAL A 115 9.07 -0.65 -2.54
CA VAL A 115 10.13 0.29 -2.88
C VAL A 115 9.97 0.72 -4.33
N VAL A 116 9.90 2.02 -4.55
CA VAL A 116 9.94 2.67 -5.86
C VAL A 116 11.11 3.64 -5.90
N GLY A 117 12.06 3.40 -6.79
CA GLY A 117 13.28 4.21 -6.91
C GLY A 117 14.55 3.40 -6.65
N SER A 118 15.68 4.08 -6.55
CA SER A 118 17.00 3.44 -6.66
C SER A 118 17.92 3.73 -5.50
N ASP A 119 18.91 2.85 -5.30
CA ASP A 119 20.00 3.05 -4.36
C ASP A 119 19.53 3.21 -2.90
N ASN A 120 18.40 2.59 -2.54
CA ASN A 120 17.90 2.59 -1.17
C ASN A 120 18.45 1.41 -0.37
N THR A 121 18.61 1.60 0.93
CA THR A 121 18.99 0.54 1.88
C THR A 121 17.89 0.32 2.90
N LEU A 122 17.32 -0.88 2.97
CA LEU A 122 16.32 -1.24 3.96
C LEU A 122 16.91 -2.29 4.88
N ASN A 123 17.19 -1.92 6.13
CA ASN A 123 17.61 -2.84 7.18
C ASN A 123 16.39 -3.22 8.01
N LEU A 124 15.76 -4.32 7.62
CA LEU A 124 14.56 -4.86 8.22
C LEU A 124 14.97 -6.08 9.06
N THR A 125 14.38 -6.25 10.23
CA THR A 125 14.61 -7.49 10.98
C THR A 125 13.74 -8.63 10.41
N ASN A 126 12.45 -8.37 10.19
CA ASN A 126 11.53 -9.27 9.48
C ASN A 126 10.68 -8.49 8.46
N ALA A 127 10.42 -9.09 7.30
CA ALA A 127 9.58 -8.51 6.27
C ALA A 127 8.85 -9.59 5.47
N ARG A 128 7.52 -9.69 5.60
CA ARG A 128 6.77 -10.83 5.01
C ARG A 128 6.68 -10.78 3.48
N ARG A 129 6.27 -9.65 2.90
CA ARG A 129 6.23 -9.43 1.44
C ARG A 129 7.00 -8.19 1.05
N ILE A 130 7.81 -8.31 0.00
CA ILE A 130 8.62 -7.21 -0.53
C ILE A 130 8.38 -7.05 -2.03
N GLU A 131 8.11 -5.83 -2.47
CA GLU A 131 8.02 -5.45 -3.87
C GLU A 131 9.04 -4.34 -4.17
N VAL A 132 9.87 -4.54 -5.19
CA VAL A 132 10.93 -3.58 -5.56
C VAL A 132 10.81 -3.20 -7.03
N SER A 133 10.53 -1.92 -7.26
CA SER A 133 10.47 -1.28 -8.57
C SER A 133 11.54 -0.19 -8.66
N GLY A 134 12.73 -0.57 -9.14
CA GLY A 134 13.86 0.34 -9.30
C GLY A 134 15.18 -0.42 -9.25
N ASN A 135 16.30 0.29 -9.09
CA ASN A 135 17.61 -0.32 -9.29
C ASN A 135 18.51 -0.20 -8.06
N ASN A 136 19.44 -1.15 -7.92
CA ASN A 136 20.50 -1.12 -6.91
C ASN A 136 20.00 -0.97 -5.46
N ASN A 137 18.77 -1.43 -5.15
CA ASN A 137 18.29 -1.41 -3.77
C ASN A 137 18.88 -2.59 -2.99
N MET A 138 19.32 -2.34 -1.76
CA MET A 138 19.80 -3.36 -0.83
C MET A 138 18.80 -3.54 0.29
N ILE A 139 18.29 -4.75 0.47
CA ILE A 139 17.33 -5.09 1.52
C ILE A 139 17.93 -6.20 2.36
N LEU A 140 17.95 -6.00 3.67
CA LEU A 140 18.33 -7.01 4.65
C LEU A 140 17.06 -7.38 5.42
N SER A 141 16.79 -8.69 5.53
CA SER A 141 15.68 -9.21 6.33
C SER A 141 15.96 -10.65 6.73
N ARG A 142 15.87 -11.00 8.01
CA ARG A 142 16.10 -12.40 8.45
C ARG A 142 15.05 -13.34 7.88
N GLU A 143 13.79 -12.91 7.92
CA GLU A 143 12.65 -13.66 7.40
C GLU A 143 11.94 -12.91 6.28
N THR A 144 11.77 -13.55 5.13
CA THR A 144 10.92 -13.08 4.04
C THR A 144 10.20 -14.24 3.37
N ALA A 145 8.89 -14.12 3.19
CA ALA A 145 8.08 -15.16 2.57
C ALA A 145 8.01 -15.00 1.05
N GLN A 146 7.93 -13.75 0.56
CA GLN A 146 7.81 -13.45 -0.85
C GLN A 146 8.58 -12.18 -1.22
N ILE A 147 9.26 -12.21 -2.35
CA ILE A 147 9.83 -11.03 -2.97
C ILE A 147 9.50 -10.95 -4.46
N GLN A 148 9.17 -9.75 -4.92
CA GLN A 148 9.02 -9.43 -6.33
C GLN A 148 10.01 -8.34 -6.74
N PHE A 149 10.76 -8.60 -7.79
CA PHE A 149 11.62 -7.61 -8.45
C PHE A 149 11.04 -7.24 -9.81
N SER A 150 10.90 -5.95 -10.07
CA SER A 150 10.55 -5.42 -11.41
C SER A 150 11.61 -4.47 -11.98
N GLY A 151 12.66 -4.15 -11.21
CA GLY A 151 13.84 -3.41 -11.69
C GLY A 151 15.12 -4.24 -11.62
N ASN A 152 16.29 -3.60 -11.62
CA ASN A 152 17.56 -4.29 -11.86
C ASN A 152 18.55 -4.21 -10.70
N THR A 153 19.43 -5.21 -10.58
CA THR A 153 20.58 -5.17 -9.67
C THR A 153 20.19 -4.96 -8.20
N ASN A 154 18.98 -5.36 -7.81
CA ASN A 154 18.54 -5.31 -6.42
C ASN A 154 19.05 -6.54 -5.66
N THR A 155 19.34 -6.38 -4.38
CA THR A 155 19.77 -7.49 -3.51
C THR A 155 18.84 -7.61 -2.32
N LEU A 156 18.28 -8.80 -2.11
CA LEU A 156 17.74 -9.21 -0.83
C LEU A 156 18.78 -10.12 -0.16
N ASN A 157 19.23 -9.73 1.03
CA ASN A 157 20.02 -10.58 1.92
C ASN A 157 19.09 -11.13 2.99
N THR A 158 18.90 -12.45 3.02
CA THR A 158 17.97 -13.11 3.92
C THR A 158 18.42 -14.50 4.35
N ASP A 159 18.11 -14.87 5.59
CA ASP A 159 18.36 -16.23 6.10
C ASP A 159 17.30 -17.24 5.62
N ALA A 160 16.20 -16.74 5.03
CA ALA A 160 15.06 -17.53 4.58
C ALA A 160 15.14 -17.90 3.08
N GLN A 161 14.20 -18.74 2.63
CA GLN A 161 14.02 -19.10 1.21
C GLN A 161 12.69 -18.53 0.70
N PRO A 162 12.63 -17.25 0.28
CA PRO A 162 11.40 -16.64 -0.19
C PRO A 162 10.94 -17.21 -1.53
N GLN A 163 9.65 -17.09 -1.81
CA GLN A 163 9.15 -17.19 -3.18
C GLN A 163 9.60 -15.96 -3.97
N VAL A 164 10.33 -16.17 -5.06
CA VAL A 164 10.92 -15.11 -5.88
C VAL A 164 10.17 -14.97 -7.20
N ASP A 165 9.68 -13.76 -7.49
CA ASP A 165 9.12 -13.34 -8.77
C ASP A 165 9.99 -12.22 -9.35
N ASP A 166 10.94 -12.57 -10.21
CA ASP A 166 11.88 -11.62 -10.82
C ASP A 166 11.54 -11.36 -12.29
N ARG A 167 11.16 -10.12 -12.59
CA ARG A 167 10.88 -9.61 -13.95
C ARG A 167 11.98 -8.69 -14.49
N GLY A 168 13.04 -8.46 -13.70
CA GLY A 168 14.15 -7.59 -14.05
C GLY A 168 15.40 -8.37 -14.43
N SER A 169 16.57 -7.76 -14.19
CA SER A 169 17.86 -8.37 -14.48
C SER A 169 18.89 -8.07 -13.39
N GLY A 170 19.77 -9.03 -13.12
CA GLY A 170 20.86 -8.87 -12.16
C GLY A 170 20.45 -8.82 -10.69
N ASN A 171 19.17 -9.08 -10.37
CA ASN A 171 18.71 -9.16 -8.99
C ASN A 171 19.29 -10.41 -8.31
N ARG A 172 19.49 -10.32 -6.98
CA ARG A 172 20.09 -11.37 -6.17
C ARG A 172 19.27 -11.58 -4.91
N VAL A 173 19.06 -12.83 -4.55
CA VAL A 173 18.64 -13.24 -3.21
C VAL A 173 19.78 -14.08 -2.66
N ILE A 174 20.38 -13.64 -1.56
CA ILE A 174 21.57 -14.25 -0.93
C ILE A 174 21.34 -14.54 0.54
#